data_AF-A0A2D6CTH8-F1
#
_entry.id   AF-A0A2D6CTH8-F1
#
_cell.length_a   1.000
_cell.length_b   1.000
_cell.length_c   1.000
_cell.angle_alpha   90.00
_cell.angle_beta   90.00
_cell.angle_gamma   90.00
#
_symmetry.space_group_name_H-M   'P 1'
#
loop_
_entity.id
_entity.type
_entity.pdbx_description
1 polymer ?
#
loop_
_entity_poly.entity_id
_entity_poly.type
_entity_poly.pdbx_seq_one_letter_code
_entity_poly.pdbx_strand_id
1 'polypeptide(L)'
;MSIILNVINYFWKLGFNEESPDVYAKAYDGSQRFLLDLHEETFDFGVAVEVLDPSFECFSQKNFVVMESLDRLLGRGVPPDALRIGGRAGLDYTVATGHGSVLVAVRCTIWEEEYDEAVASLESADRLPPSFQSVDGDIEWLVVYTPRLKAGLVEHRCAWFPKGRWLGGMADARPGIFDEPEVGLSGRPSSEPVPDGDFVVRDGVLVEYHGAQEHVVVPSQVHSLANAVFWNTEATRTVTLPEGLRSLGGDTFYNCRNLEHLQIPSTVEVAGDNPFANCPKLVLENRSPHFRCEDGLLLNREGTRLIYCAIQGRSSSVDVPDGVVSIGKHAFHNCRRLDRIVLGEDVRIVENNPFSNLPRLRLDNRSAHFVFRDGALYNKTMSTLFYYEHGWESDRLDIPEGVKIVGRHSFYNCRGIRSLTIPSTVTVIGYNPFAGCSALAIHNESPAYTYRDGALYTGDMAELVHYSISSPRPEFVVPNGVRKIGRSAFFESPHLTSVRLPEGLETIERSAFAGCKGLRRVRIPDSVTEIGEWAFSDCASLVRLRLPSRASLEAQTFRGCPENASQWSERR
;
A
#
# COMPACT_ATOMS: atom_id res chain seq x y z
N MET A 1 -5.77 -5.35 2.21
CA MET A 1 -5.96 -4.91 0.79
C MET A 1 -4.73 -4.27 0.10
N SER A 2 -3.65 -3.81 0.76
CA SER A 2 -2.39 -3.47 0.04
C SER A 2 -1.72 -4.79 -0.30
N ILE A 3 -1.57 -5.64 0.72
CA ILE A 3 -1.81 -7.09 0.78
C ILE A 3 -2.22 -7.69 -0.58
N ILE A 4 -3.50 -7.97 -0.88
CA ILE A 4 -3.94 -8.72 -2.10
C ILE A 4 -3.35 -8.20 -3.42
N LEU A 5 -3.30 -6.87 -3.63
CA LEU A 5 -2.78 -6.28 -4.88
C LEU A 5 -1.24 -6.33 -4.96
N ASN A 6 -0.55 -6.02 -3.85
CA ASN A 6 0.89 -6.21 -3.74
C ASN A 6 1.26 -7.67 -3.95
N VAL A 7 0.38 -8.58 -3.55
CA VAL A 7 0.55 -10.02 -3.52
C VAL A 7 0.43 -10.66 -4.86
N ILE A 8 -0.56 -10.28 -5.66
CA ILE A 8 -0.63 -10.78 -7.03
C ILE A 8 0.56 -10.25 -7.84
N ASN A 9 0.90 -8.96 -7.68
CA ASN A 9 2.12 -8.40 -8.25
C ASN A 9 3.38 -9.12 -7.75
N TYR A 10 3.40 -9.54 -6.48
CA TYR A 10 4.44 -10.36 -5.89
C TYR A 10 4.52 -11.74 -6.56
N PHE A 11 3.37 -12.42 -6.67
CA PHE A 11 3.28 -13.76 -7.22
C PHE A 11 3.66 -13.81 -8.69
N TRP A 12 3.23 -12.83 -9.50
CA TRP A 12 3.71 -12.70 -10.87
C TRP A 12 5.21 -12.44 -10.95
N LYS A 13 5.77 -11.63 -10.04
CA LYS A 13 7.23 -11.45 -9.94
C LYS A 13 7.96 -12.73 -9.55
N LEU A 14 7.33 -13.56 -8.71
CA LEU A 14 7.83 -14.88 -8.35
C LEU A 14 7.55 -15.92 -9.44
N GLY A 15 6.83 -15.59 -10.52
CA GLY A 15 6.58 -16.51 -11.64
C GLY A 15 5.42 -17.48 -11.42
N PHE A 16 4.47 -17.17 -10.55
CA PHE A 16 3.18 -17.85 -10.50
C PHE A 16 2.35 -17.47 -11.73
N ASN A 17 1.66 -18.47 -12.29
CA ASN A 17 0.73 -18.31 -13.39
C ASN A 17 -0.70 -18.38 -12.86
N GLU A 18 -1.57 -17.49 -13.33
CA GLU A 18 -3.00 -17.60 -13.05
C GLU A 18 -3.61 -18.65 -13.98
N GLU A 19 -4.06 -19.78 -13.43
CA GLU A 19 -4.63 -20.89 -14.20
C GLU A 19 -6.14 -20.74 -14.43
N SER A 20 -6.82 -20.11 -13.48
CA SER A 20 -8.22 -19.72 -13.58
C SER A 20 -8.44 -18.45 -12.74
N PRO A 21 -9.55 -17.72 -12.92
CA PRO A 21 -9.79 -16.47 -12.19
C PRO A 21 -9.62 -16.68 -10.69
N ASP A 22 -8.77 -15.85 -10.07
CA ASP A 22 -8.44 -15.91 -8.63
C ASP A 22 -7.66 -17.16 -8.18
N VAL A 23 -7.22 -18.02 -9.13
CA VAL A 23 -6.44 -19.23 -8.85
C VAL A 23 -5.05 -19.14 -9.49
N TYR A 24 -4.03 -19.06 -8.66
CA TYR A 24 -2.63 -18.91 -9.05
C TYR A 24 -1.86 -20.17 -8.74
N ALA A 25 -1.07 -20.64 -9.70
CA ALA A 25 -0.24 -21.82 -9.52
C ALA A 25 1.19 -21.60 -10.01
N LYS A 26 2.14 -22.22 -9.29
CA LYS A 26 3.53 -22.32 -9.72
C LYS A 26 3.98 -23.77 -9.56
N ALA A 27 4.57 -24.29 -10.63
CA ALA A 27 5.23 -25.59 -10.59
C ALA A 27 6.70 -25.41 -10.21
N TYR A 28 7.21 -26.32 -9.40
CA TYR A 28 8.62 -26.43 -9.03
C TYR A 28 9.21 -27.71 -9.64
N ASP A 29 10.50 -27.97 -9.41
CA ASP A 29 11.11 -29.21 -9.87
C ASP A 29 10.50 -30.44 -9.15
N GLY A 30 10.35 -31.55 -9.87
CA GLY A 30 9.82 -32.80 -9.31
C GLY A 30 8.35 -32.76 -8.87
N SER A 31 7.39 -32.73 -9.81
CA SER A 31 5.93 -32.90 -9.59
C SER A 31 5.23 -31.95 -8.61
N GLN A 32 5.97 -31.09 -7.93
CA GLN A 32 5.46 -30.21 -6.88
C GLN A 32 4.81 -28.98 -7.49
N ARG A 33 3.63 -28.65 -6.99
CA ARG A 33 2.83 -27.53 -7.48
C ARG A 33 2.20 -26.83 -6.30
N PHE A 34 2.37 -25.52 -6.25
CA PHE A 34 1.62 -24.68 -5.32
C PHE A 34 0.42 -24.11 -6.02
N LEU A 35 -0.70 -24.07 -5.32
CA LEU A 35 -1.92 -23.42 -5.75
C LEU A 35 -2.42 -22.48 -4.66
N LEU A 36 -2.85 -21.32 -5.10
CA LEU A 36 -3.44 -20.29 -4.27
C LEU A 36 -4.81 -20.00 -4.87
N ASP A 37 -5.84 -20.22 -4.08
CA ASP A 37 -7.22 -19.91 -4.43
C ASP A 37 -7.67 -18.72 -3.59
N LEU A 38 -7.69 -17.53 -4.20
CA LEU A 38 -8.15 -16.31 -3.54
C LEU A 38 -9.68 -16.28 -3.39
N HIS A 39 -10.43 -17.15 -4.08
CA HIS A 39 -11.88 -17.23 -3.97
C HIS A 39 -12.30 -17.98 -2.71
N GLU A 40 -11.72 -19.15 -2.50
CA GLU A 40 -11.93 -20.00 -1.32
C GLU A 40 -11.06 -19.57 -0.13
N GLU A 41 -10.15 -18.62 -0.34
CA GLU A 41 -9.16 -18.17 0.65
C GLU A 41 -8.24 -19.32 1.10
N THR A 42 -7.93 -20.25 0.20
CA THR A 42 -7.15 -21.45 0.49
C THR A 42 -5.80 -21.48 -0.22
N PHE A 43 -4.82 -22.08 0.45
CA PHE A 43 -3.54 -22.47 -0.13
C PHE A 43 -3.44 -23.98 -0.18
N ASP A 44 -3.04 -24.49 -1.32
CA ASP A 44 -2.57 -25.86 -1.49
C ASP A 44 -1.06 -25.83 -1.73
N PHE A 45 -0.31 -26.20 -0.70
CA PHE A 45 1.14 -26.37 -0.76
C PHE A 45 1.56 -27.72 -1.35
N GLY A 46 0.61 -28.50 -1.88
CA GLY A 46 0.82 -29.87 -2.30
C GLY A 46 1.07 -30.84 -1.15
N VAL A 47 1.37 -32.09 -1.48
CA VAL A 47 1.43 -33.22 -0.53
C VAL A 47 2.69 -33.27 0.35
N ALA A 48 3.68 -32.42 0.08
CA ALA A 48 5.00 -32.57 0.66
C ALA A 48 5.40 -31.49 1.68
N VAL A 49 4.71 -30.34 1.75
CA VAL A 49 4.93 -29.33 2.81
C VAL A 49 4.00 -29.62 3.98
N GLU A 50 4.55 -29.71 5.19
CA GLU A 50 3.75 -29.97 6.40
C GLU A 50 3.16 -28.66 6.94
N VAL A 51 1.83 -28.52 6.95
CA VAL A 51 1.14 -27.37 7.57
C VAL A 51 0.62 -27.77 8.95
N LEU A 52 1.28 -27.29 9.99
CA LEU A 52 1.00 -27.59 11.40
C LEU A 52 -0.02 -26.63 12.03
N ASP A 53 -0.14 -25.41 11.51
CA ASP A 53 -1.11 -24.42 11.97
C ASP A 53 -2.34 -24.38 11.03
N PRO A 54 -3.51 -24.88 11.48
CA PRO A 54 -4.73 -24.87 10.67
C PRO A 54 -5.35 -23.47 10.52
N SER A 55 -4.83 -22.43 11.19
CA SER A 55 -5.30 -21.04 11.10
C SER A 55 -4.57 -20.19 10.06
N PHE A 56 -3.75 -20.82 9.20
CA PHE A 56 -3.03 -20.13 8.13
C PHE A 56 -4.01 -19.66 7.02
N GLU A 57 -4.32 -18.36 6.96
CA GLU A 57 -5.28 -17.77 6.01
C GLU A 57 -4.62 -17.02 4.82
N CYS A 58 -5.30 -16.92 3.67
CA CYS A 58 -4.72 -16.35 2.44
C CYS A 58 -4.41 -14.84 2.44
N PHE A 59 -4.75 -14.10 3.49
CA PHE A 59 -4.88 -12.64 3.39
C PHE A 59 -4.17 -11.81 4.45
N SER A 60 -3.29 -12.40 5.25
CA SER A 60 -2.41 -11.62 6.13
C SER A 60 -1.13 -11.23 5.39
N GLN A 61 -0.63 -10.01 5.63
CA GLN A 61 0.62 -9.51 5.04
C GLN A 61 1.80 -10.46 5.34
N LYS A 62 1.78 -11.03 6.54
CA LYS A 62 2.71 -12.00 7.07
C LYS A 62 2.73 -13.29 6.26
N ASN A 63 1.57 -13.79 5.84
CA ASN A 63 1.46 -15.04 5.09
C ASN A 63 2.09 -14.92 3.69
N PHE A 64 2.15 -13.74 3.08
CA PHE A 64 2.90 -13.57 1.82
C PHE A 64 4.40 -13.59 1.99
N VAL A 65 4.87 -13.07 3.12
CA VAL A 65 6.28 -13.16 3.48
C VAL A 65 6.67 -14.64 3.64
N VAL A 66 5.81 -15.43 4.28
CA VAL A 66 5.95 -16.90 4.35
C VAL A 66 5.98 -17.50 2.94
N MET A 67 4.98 -17.20 2.11
CA MET A 67 4.87 -17.75 0.75
C MET A 67 6.09 -17.49 -0.12
N GLU A 68 6.60 -16.26 -0.12
CA GLU A 68 7.78 -15.94 -0.91
C GLU A 68 9.06 -16.56 -0.36
N SER A 69 9.17 -16.66 0.96
CA SER A 69 10.29 -17.35 1.54
C SER A 69 10.29 -18.83 1.14
N LEU A 70 9.12 -19.47 1.11
CA LEU A 70 8.94 -20.85 0.62
C LEU A 70 9.26 -20.96 -0.88
N ASP A 71 8.77 -20.02 -1.71
CA ASP A 71 9.06 -19.95 -3.15
C ASP A 71 10.57 -19.94 -3.42
N ARG A 72 11.32 -19.12 -2.67
CA ARG A 72 12.78 -19.02 -2.76
C ARG A 72 13.50 -20.28 -2.29
N LEU A 73 13.02 -20.90 -1.21
CA LEU A 73 13.58 -22.15 -0.69
C LEU A 73 13.46 -23.27 -1.73
N LEU A 74 12.27 -23.42 -2.30
CA LEU A 74 11.99 -24.40 -3.34
C LEU A 74 12.76 -24.11 -4.62
N GLY A 75 12.80 -22.85 -5.07
CA GLY A 75 13.60 -22.44 -6.22
C GLY A 75 15.11 -22.69 -6.07
N ARG A 76 15.59 -22.89 -4.83
CA ARG A 76 16.98 -23.26 -4.50
C ARG A 76 17.19 -24.75 -4.26
N GLY A 77 16.16 -25.57 -4.44
CA GLY A 77 16.23 -27.02 -4.29
C GLY A 77 16.14 -27.50 -2.84
N VAL A 78 15.62 -26.70 -1.90
CA VAL A 78 15.24 -27.22 -0.58
C VAL A 78 14.06 -28.17 -0.77
N PRO A 79 14.14 -29.42 -0.29
CA PRO A 79 13.11 -30.40 -0.56
C PRO A 79 11.83 -30.04 0.22
N PRO A 80 10.63 -30.17 -0.38
CA PRO A 80 9.39 -29.73 0.27
C PRO A 80 9.09 -30.41 1.62
N ASP A 81 9.48 -31.68 1.79
CA ASP A 81 9.31 -32.47 3.02
C ASP A 81 10.18 -31.97 4.19
N ALA A 82 11.10 -31.04 3.94
CA ALA A 82 11.87 -30.34 4.95
C ALA A 82 11.23 -29.02 5.42
N LEU A 83 10.12 -28.60 4.80
CA LEU A 83 9.42 -27.35 5.10
C LEU A 83 8.21 -27.63 6.01
N ARG A 84 8.14 -26.92 7.13
CA ARG A 84 7.01 -26.98 8.06
C ARG A 84 6.45 -25.59 8.32
N ILE A 85 5.20 -25.37 7.94
CA ILE A 85 4.47 -24.10 8.12
C ILE A 85 3.68 -24.17 9.42
N GLY A 86 3.88 -23.19 10.30
CA GLY A 86 3.17 -23.12 11.57
C GLY A 86 3.87 -23.83 12.73
N GLY A 87 3.73 -23.25 13.92
CA GLY A 87 4.20 -23.76 15.19
C GLY A 87 3.66 -22.90 16.34
N ARG A 88 3.24 -23.50 17.46
CA ARG A 88 2.82 -22.72 18.64
C ARG A 88 4.03 -21.99 19.21
N ALA A 89 3.84 -20.71 19.58
CA ALA A 89 4.82 -19.74 20.11
C ALA A 89 5.54 -18.87 19.06
N GLY A 90 4.78 -18.01 18.36
CA GLY A 90 5.25 -16.77 17.71
C GLY A 90 6.23 -16.89 16.52
N LEU A 91 6.48 -18.10 16.04
CA LEU A 91 7.20 -18.39 14.79
C LEU A 91 6.22 -18.63 13.64
N ASP A 92 6.61 -18.26 12.43
CA ASP A 92 5.75 -18.40 11.24
C ASP A 92 5.98 -19.73 10.53
N TYR A 93 7.23 -20.14 10.39
CA TYR A 93 7.58 -21.45 9.84
C TYR A 93 8.99 -21.89 10.25
N THR A 94 9.29 -23.17 10.03
CA THR A 94 10.63 -23.74 10.27
C THR A 94 11.13 -24.49 9.06
N VAL A 95 12.46 -24.52 8.91
CA VAL A 95 13.16 -25.24 7.85
C VAL A 95 14.19 -26.17 8.50
N ALA A 96 14.14 -27.45 8.15
CA ALA A 96 15.18 -28.40 8.50
C ALA A 96 16.19 -28.50 7.35
N THR A 97 17.49 -28.33 7.62
CA THR A 97 18.51 -28.70 6.62
C THR A 97 18.94 -30.16 6.80
N GLY A 98 19.32 -30.83 5.72
CA GLY A 98 19.59 -32.29 5.68
C GLY A 98 20.41 -32.84 6.87
N HIS A 99 20.09 -34.08 7.26
CA HIS A 99 20.52 -34.79 8.49
C HIS A 99 19.88 -34.34 9.81
N GLY A 100 18.76 -33.62 9.78
CA GLY A 100 17.88 -33.44 10.95
C GLY A 100 18.52 -32.70 12.13
N SER A 101 19.60 -31.93 11.89
CA SER A 101 20.43 -31.35 12.96
C SER A 101 20.57 -29.83 12.90
N VAL A 102 19.84 -29.13 12.02
CA VAL A 102 19.77 -27.65 12.05
C VAL A 102 18.33 -27.22 11.79
N LEU A 103 17.69 -26.65 12.82
CA LEU A 103 16.36 -26.03 12.73
C LEU A 103 16.55 -24.52 12.56
N VAL A 104 16.25 -23.99 11.37
CA VAL A 104 16.11 -22.55 11.16
C VAL A 104 14.65 -22.19 11.43
N ALA A 105 14.45 -21.31 12.39
CA ALA A 105 13.14 -20.74 12.68
C ALA A 105 13.05 -19.37 12.00
N VAL A 106 11.96 -19.14 11.26
CA VAL A 106 11.77 -17.87 10.57
C VAL A 106 10.56 -17.14 11.15
N ARG A 107 10.80 -15.89 11.53
CA ARG A 107 9.78 -14.91 11.87
C ARG A 107 9.61 -13.97 10.69
N CYS A 108 8.45 -14.04 10.07
CA CYS A 108 8.01 -13.12 9.05
C CYS A 108 7.50 -11.83 9.71
N THR A 109 7.87 -10.68 9.15
CA THR A 109 7.45 -9.37 9.66
C THR A 109 7.06 -8.46 8.51
N ILE A 110 6.29 -7.42 8.82
CA ILE A 110 5.87 -6.40 7.86
C ILE A 110 6.90 -5.27 7.87
N TRP A 111 7.38 -4.89 6.68
CA TRP A 111 8.55 -4.01 6.52
C TRP A 111 8.50 -2.72 7.34
N GLU A 112 7.37 -2.02 7.30
CA GLU A 112 7.20 -0.70 7.93
C GLU A 112 6.53 -0.75 9.30
N GLU A 113 5.92 -1.87 9.66
CA GLU A 113 5.08 -1.98 10.87
C GLU A 113 5.77 -2.79 11.98
N GLU A 114 6.58 -3.79 11.64
CA GLU A 114 7.03 -4.79 12.62
C GLU A 114 8.53 -5.12 12.55
N TYR A 115 9.19 -4.96 11.39
CA TYR A 115 10.55 -5.48 11.20
C TYR A 115 11.57 -4.84 12.15
N ASP A 116 11.65 -3.51 12.16
CA ASP A 116 12.66 -2.79 12.95
C ASP A 116 12.44 -2.99 14.47
N GLU A 117 11.18 -3.02 14.91
CA GLU A 117 10.84 -3.33 16.31
C GLU A 117 11.19 -4.77 16.69
N ALA A 118 10.89 -5.75 15.82
CA ALA A 118 11.20 -7.15 16.04
C ALA A 118 12.71 -7.39 16.14
N VAL A 119 13.50 -6.74 15.29
CA VAL A 119 14.97 -6.80 15.33
C VAL A 119 15.50 -6.16 16.61
N ALA A 120 15.10 -4.94 16.92
CA ALA A 120 15.56 -4.24 18.13
C ALA A 120 15.22 -5.00 19.42
N SER A 121 14.03 -5.60 19.48
CA SER A 121 13.61 -6.45 20.61
C SER A 121 14.57 -7.63 20.81
N LEU A 122 14.94 -8.33 19.74
CA LEU A 122 15.85 -9.48 19.79
C LEU A 122 17.30 -9.07 20.08
N GLU A 123 17.75 -7.93 19.58
CA GLU A 123 19.09 -7.39 19.87
C GLU A 123 19.27 -7.05 21.36
N SER A 124 18.21 -6.63 22.03
CA SER A 124 18.22 -6.27 23.45
C SER A 124 18.01 -7.45 24.41
N ALA A 125 17.74 -8.65 23.88
CA ALA A 125 17.29 -9.78 24.69
C ALA A 125 18.43 -10.72 25.10
N ASP A 126 18.66 -10.89 26.41
CA ASP A 126 19.69 -11.80 26.96
C ASP A 126 19.45 -13.30 26.64
N ARG A 127 18.22 -13.64 26.23
CA ARG A 127 17.77 -14.99 25.86
C ARG A 127 16.64 -14.91 24.85
N LEU A 128 16.44 -16.00 24.11
CA LEU A 128 15.32 -16.14 23.20
C LEU A 128 13.98 -15.88 23.95
N PRO A 129 13.15 -14.91 23.52
CA PRO A 129 11.87 -14.68 24.18
C PRO A 129 11.00 -15.95 24.15
N PRO A 130 10.14 -16.16 25.17
CA PRO A 130 9.29 -17.35 25.24
C PRO A 130 8.39 -17.53 24.00
N SER A 131 8.04 -16.42 23.35
CA SER A 131 7.29 -16.38 22.09
C SER A 131 8.09 -16.78 20.85
N PHE A 132 9.33 -17.26 20.98
CA PHE A 132 10.14 -17.76 19.86
C PHE A 132 10.68 -19.18 20.12
N GLN A 133 10.31 -19.80 21.24
CA GLN A 133 10.75 -21.15 21.59
C GLN A 133 9.91 -22.16 20.79
N SER A 134 10.54 -22.99 19.96
CA SER A 134 9.82 -24.05 19.24
C SER A 134 9.44 -25.20 20.19
N VAL A 135 8.43 -25.97 19.79
CA VAL A 135 7.93 -27.13 20.54
C VAL A 135 8.82 -28.38 20.34
N ASP A 136 9.59 -28.44 19.25
CA ASP A 136 10.13 -29.70 18.72
C ASP A 136 11.67 -29.79 18.59
N GLY A 137 12.45 -28.78 19.01
CA GLY A 137 13.91 -28.91 18.96
C GLY A 137 14.72 -27.66 19.30
N ASP A 138 16.04 -27.83 19.39
CA ASP A 138 16.98 -26.74 19.59
C ASP A 138 17.09 -25.89 18.30
N ILE A 139 16.46 -24.70 18.29
CA ILE A 139 16.62 -23.72 17.20
C ILE A 139 18.09 -23.29 17.15
N GLU A 140 18.74 -23.48 16.00
CA GLU A 140 20.12 -23.05 15.79
C GLU A 140 20.21 -21.62 15.30
N TRP A 141 19.22 -21.19 14.50
CA TRP A 141 19.14 -19.85 13.93
C TRP A 141 17.70 -19.35 13.98
N LEU A 142 17.52 -18.14 14.52
CA LEU A 142 16.30 -17.36 14.30
C LEU A 142 16.56 -16.34 13.19
N VAL A 143 15.68 -16.29 12.21
CA VAL A 143 15.74 -15.30 11.15
C VAL A 143 14.50 -14.43 11.22
N VAL A 144 14.70 -13.10 11.30
CA VAL A 144 13.63 -12.14 11.06
C VAL A 144 13.70 -11.72 9.61
N TYR A 145 12.62 -11.92 8.87
CA TYR A 145 12.58 -11.68 7.43
C TYR A 145 11.39 -10.80 7.03
N THR A 146 11.62 -9.89 6.09
CA THR A 146 10.57 -9.07 5.50
C THR A 146 10.91 -8.71 4.05
N PRO A 147 9.97 -8.89 3.12
CA PRO A 147 10.01 -8.30 1.80
C PRO A 147 9.13 -7.07 1.66
N ARG A 148 9.43 -6.24 0.67
CA ARG A 148 8.46 -5.29 0.11
C ARG A 148 8.64 -5.15 -1.40
N LEU A 149 7.53 -4.93 -2.10
CA LEU A 149 7.59 -4.40 -3.45
C LEU A 149 7.85 -2.90 -3.35
N LYS A 150 9.05 -2.46 -3.72
CA LYS A 150 9.41 -1.05 -3.80
C LYS A 150 9.88 -0.72 -5.21
N ALA A 151 9.15 0.21 -5.80
CA ALA A 151 9.37 0.66 -7.16
C ALA A 151 9.35 -0.47 -8.22
N GLY A 152 8.59 -1.55 -8.04
CA GLY A 152 8.58 -2.68 -8.98
C GLY A 152 9.77 -3.64 -8.85
N LEU A 153 10.70 -3.34 -7.93
CA LEU A 153 11.71 -4.26 -7.42
C LEU A 153 11.22 -4.85 -6.11
N VAL A 154 11.63 -6.09 -5.87
CA VAL A 154 11.42 -6.70 -4.57
C VAL A 154 12.66 -6.40 -3.71
N GLU A 155 12.46 -5.60 -2.66
CA GLU A 155 13.47 -5.39 -1.62
C GLU A 155 13.25 -6.38 -0.48
N HIS A 156 14.33 -6.82 0.16
CA HIS A 156 14.28 -7.73 1.31
C HIS A 156 15.13 -7.17 2.45
N ARG A 157 14.72 -7.42 3.69
CA ARG A 157 15.57 -7.30 4.86
C ARG A 157 15.52 -8.60 5.63
N CYS A 158 16.69 -9.04 6.08
CA CYS A 158 16.83 -10.19 6.95
C CYS A 158 17.81 -9.92 8.07
N ALA A 159 17.51 -10.41 9.27
CA ALA A 159 18.42 -10.42 10.41
C ALA A 159 18.55 -11.84 10.94
N TRP A 160 19.79 -12.29 11.14
CA TRP A 160 20.12 -13.64 11.60
C TRP A 160 20.63 -13.62 13.02
N PHE A 161 20.09 -14.50 13.85
CA PHE A 161 20.47 -14.65 15.24
C PHE A 161 20.87 -16.11 15.54
N PRO A 162 22.19 -16.40 15.68
CA PRO A 162 22.65 -17.74 16.02
C PRO A 162 22.42 -18.08 17.48
N LYS A 163 22.21 -19.37 17.74
CA LYS A 163 22.18 -19.96 19.08
C LYS A 163 23.47 -19.61 19.83
N GLY A 164 23.33 -18.81 20.90
CA GLY A 164 24.43 -18.42 21.80
C GLY A 164 24.96 -16.99 21.60
N ARG A 165 24.59 -16.29 20.53
CA ARG A 165 24.96 -14.89 20.28
C ARG A 165 23.86 -13.88 20.63
N TRP A 166 22.82 -14.35 21.32
CA TRP A 166 21.79 -13.53 21.97
C TRP A 166 22.37 -12.47 22.93
N LEU A 167 23.66 -12.58 23.28
CA LEU A 167 24.40 -11.71 24.20
C LEU A 167 25.14 -10.54 23.50
N GLY A 168 24.73 -10.15 22.29
CA GLY A 168 25.18 -8.92 21.60
C GLY A 168 26.17 -9.15 20.45
N GLY A 169 25.83 -8.60 19.28
CA GLY A 169 26.73 -8.45 18.13
C GLY A 169 26.15 -8.96 16.81
N MET A 170 25.77 -8.02 15.95
CA MET A 170 25.33 -8.23 14.57
C MET A 170 26.48 -8.79 13.70
N ALA A 171 26.16 -9.67 12.74
CA ALA A 171 27.04 -9.89 11.59
C ALA A 171 26.58 -8.91 10.50
N ASP A 172 27.39 -7.88 10.25
CA ASP A 172 27.08 -6.84 9.27
C ASP A 172 27.05 -7.41 7.84
N ALA A 173 25.87 -7.28 7.24
CA ALA A 173 25.48 -7.44 5.84
C ALA A 173 25.74 -8.80 5.17
N ARG A 174 24.74 -9.23 4.37
CA ARG A 174 24.81 -9.91 3.05
C ARG A 174 23.63 -10.88 2.90
N PRO A 175 23.11 -11.04 1.67
CA PRO A 175 21.93 -10.43 1.02
C PRO A 175 20.61 -10.69 1.79
N GLY A 176 19.44 -10.77 1.15
CA GLY A 176 18.34 -11.54 1.75
C GLY A 176 18.85 -12.92 2.17
N ILE A 177 18.17 -13.61 3.09
CA ILE A 177 18.46 -15.01 3.51
C ILE A 177 18.74 -15.94 2.30
N PHE A 178 18.30 -15.52 1.11
CA PHE A 178 18.41 -16.24 -0.14
C PHE A 178 18.83 -15.43 -1.40
N ASP A 179 19.81 -14.52 -1.36
CA ASP A 179 20.46 -14.04 -2.62
C ASP A 179 21.94 -14.45 -2.76
N GLU A 180 22.51 -14.35 -3.96
CA GLU A 180 23.96 -14.30 -4.17
C GLU A 180 24.48 -12.90 -3.80
N PRO A 181 25.77 -12.73 -3.45
CA PRO A 181 26.32 -11.41 -3.15
C PRO A 181 26.33 -10.53 -4.41
N GLU A 182 25.22 -9.85 -4.70
CA GLU A 182 25.19 -8.80 -5.71
C GLU A 182 25.87 -7.53 -5.19
N VAL A 183 26.66 -6.94 -6.09
CA VAL A 183 27.40 -5.71 -5.89
C VAL A 183 26.41 -4.55 -5.83
N GLY A 184 26.15 -4.09 -4.60
CA GLY A 184 25.88 -2.68 -4.34
C GLY A 184 24.44 -2.20 -4.49
N LEU A 185 23.51 -2.73 -3.69
CA LEU A 185 22.30 -2.00 -3.29
C LEU A 185 21.86 -2.42 -1.87
N SER A 186 22.69 -2.22 -0.86
CA SER A 186 22.21 -2.07 0.53
C SER A 186 23.36 -1.72 1.48
N GLY A 187 23.40 -0.46 1.88
CA GLY A 187 23.99 -0.04 3.14
C GLY A 187 22.96 0.81 3.88
N ARG A 188 22.97 0.80 5.21
CA ARG A 188 22.60 2.04 5.91
C ARG A 188 23.48 3.14 5.33
N PRO A 189 22.94 4.34 5.04
CA PRO A 189 23.76 5.44 4.55
C PRO A 189 24.94 5.63 5.50
N SER A 190 26.14 5.31 5.03
CA SER A 190 27.36 5.59 5.78
C SER A 190 27.80 7.05 5.56
N SER A 191 27.23 7.69 4.53
CA SER A 191 27.45 9.08 4.18
C SER A 191 26.26 9.94 4.62
N GLU A 192 26.56 11.06 5.26
CA GLU A 192 25.56 12.11 5.45
C GLU A 192 25.11 12.62 4.08
N PRO A 193 23.81 12.94 3.90
CA PRO A 193 23.33 13.53 2.66
C PRO A 193 24.09 14.82 2.35
N VAL A 194 24.58 14.95 1.12
CA VAL A 194 25.35 16.12 0.68
C VAL A 194 24.40 17.06 -0.06
N PRO A 195 24.16 18.28 0.43
CA PRO A 195 23.46 19.30 -0.34
C PRO A 195 24.27 19.66 -1.59
N ASP A 196 23.63 19.62 -2.76
CA ASP A 196 24.17 20.09 -4.03
C ASP A 196 23.18 21.11 -4.62
N GLY A 197 23.32 22.37 -4.21
CA GLY A 197 22.33 23.40 -4.48
C GLY A 197 20.97 23.05 -3.85
N ASP A 198 19.95 22.90 -4.69
CA ASP A 198 18.59 22.55 -4.26
C ASP A 198 18.36 21.03 -4.14
N PHE A 199 19.37 20.22 -4.46
CA PHE A 199 19.30 18.77 -4.42
C PHE A 199 19.92 18.23 -3.14
N VAL A 200 19.30 17.19 -2.58
CA VAL A 200 19.88 16.40 -1.50
C VAL A 200 20.20 15.02 -2.07
N VAL A 201 21.49 14.72 -2.21
CA VAL A 201 21.96 13.46 -2.80
C VAL A 201 22.68 12.62 -1.76
N ARG A 202 22.40 11.32 -1.77
CA ARG A 202 22.99 10.33 -0.87
C ARG A 202 23.36 9.09 -1.65
N ASP A 203 24.66 8.78 -1.72
CA ASP A 203 25.20 7.63 -2.45
C ASP A 203 24.69 7.53 -3.91
N GLY A 204 24.54 8.68 -4.58
CA GLY A 204 24.02 8.79 -5.96
C GLY A 204 22.50 8.61 -6.09
N VAL A 205 21.77 8.54 -4.98
CA VAL A 205 20.31 8.62 -4.93
C VAL A 205 19.89 10.06 -4.63
N LEU A 206 19.04 10.65 -5.48
CA LEU A 206 18.40 11.91 -5.15
C LEU A 206 17.26 11.63 -4.16
N VAL A 207 17.41 12.09 -2.92
CA VAL A 207 16.47 11.81 -1.83
C VAL A 207 15.47 12.94 -1.62
N GLU A 208 15.88 14.19 -1.82
CA GLU A 208 15.02 15.36 -1.70
C GLU A 208 15.38 16.42 -2.76
N TYR A 209 14.40 17.23 -3.13
CA TYR A 209 14.57 18.42 -3.94
C TYR A 209 13.78 19.58 -3.33
N HIS A 210 14.46 20.68 -3.05
CA HIS A 210 13.92 21.87 -2.37
C HIS A 210 13.77 23.09 -3.30
N GLY A 211 14.03 22.91 -4.59
CA GLY A 211 14.04 23.99 -5.57
C GLY A 211 12.65 24.39 -6.06
N ALA A 212 12.59 25.57 -6.68
CA ALA A 212 11.38 26.17 -7.24
C ALA A 212 11.56 26.60 -8.71
N GLN A 213 12.54 26.03 -9.40
CA GLN A 213 12.85 26.35 -10.79
C GLN A 213 11.77 25.83 -11.75
N GLU A 214 11.51 26.59 -12.81
CA GLU A 214 10.69 26.09 -13.93
C GLU A 214 11.39 24.99 -14.73
N HIS A 215 12.72 25.05 -14.81
CA HIS A 215 13.55 24.09 -15.54
C HIS A 215 14.56 23.45 -14.58
N VAL A 216 14.39 22.16 -14.31
CA VAL A 216 15.24 21.40 -13.39
C VAL A 216 16.16 20.49 -14.18
N VAL A 217 17.45 20.53 -13.88
CA VAL A 217 18.44 19.60 -14.43
C VAL A 217 18.99 18.77 -13.28
N VAL A 218 18.65 17.49 -13.26
CA VAL A 218 19.11 16.58 -12.20
C VAL A 218 20.62 16.31 -12.38
N PRO A 219 21.43 16.36 -11.30
CA PRO A 219 22.87 16.20 -11.40
C PRO A 219 23.30 14.85 -12.02
N SER A 220 24.36 14.85 -12.82
CA SER A 220 24.81 13.69 -13.59
C SER A 220 25.26 12.49 -12.75
N GLN A 221 25.66 12.73 -11.50
CA GLN A 221 26.05 11.67 -10.55
C GLN A 221 24.86 10.88 -9.99
N VAL A 222 23.63 11.34 -10.21
CA VAL A 222 22.42 10.69 -9.74
C VAL A 222 22.09 9.48 -10.62
N HIS A 223 22.08 8.28 -10.03
CA HIS A 223 21.70 7.04 -10.68
C HIS A 223 20.32 6.54 -10.25
N SER A 224 19.73 7.10 -9.20
CA SER A 224 18.39 6.74 -8.72
C SER A 224 17.62 7.94 -8.18
N LEU A 225 16.32 8.02 -8.46
CA LEU A 225 15.41 8.96 -7.79
C LEU A 225 14.62 8.25 -6.70
N ALA A 226 14.64 8.78 -5.48
CA ALA A 226 13.81 8.29 -4.39
C ALA A 226 12.32 8.59 -4.62
N ASN A 227 11.48 7.95 -3.82
CA ASN A 227 10.03 8.19 -3.85
C ASN A 227 9.72 9.66 -3.55
N ALA A 228 8.69 10.21 -4.20
CA ALA A 228 8.15 11.53 -3.91
C ALA A 228 9.15 12.70 -3.99
N VAL A 229 10.31 12.53 -4.62
CA VAL A 229 11.40 13.52 -4.57
C VAL A 229 11.02 14.86 -5.23
N PHE A 230 10.17 14.86 -6.26
CA PHE A 230 9.62 16.07 -6.89
C PHE A 230 8.15 16.30 -6.52
N TRP A 231 7.66 15.69 -5.44
CA TRP A 231 6.26 15.76 -5.04
C TRP A 231 5.76 17.21 -4.91
N ASN A 232 4.65 17.50 -5.61
CA ASN A 232 3.98 18.80 -5.57
C ASN A 232 4.88 19.99 -5.95
N THR A 233 5.84 19.77 -6.86
CA THR A 233 6.64 20.87 -7.42
C THR A 233 5.82 21.67 -8.44
N GLU A 234 5.08 22.67 -7.95
CA GLU A 234 4.15 23.43 -8.79
C GLU A 234 4.82 24.38 -9.78
N ALA A 235 6.05 24.85 -9.52
CA ALA A 235 6.77 25.73 -10.44
C ALA A 235 7.39 24.97 -11.63
N THR A 236 7.78 23.71 -11.42
CA THR A 236 8.53 22.91 -12.38
C THR A 236 7.70 22.62 -13.64
N ARG A 237 8.26 22.97 -14.80
CA ARG A 237 7.71 22.71 -16.13
C ARG A 237 8.46 21.64 -16.90
N THR A 238 9.77 21.54 -16.72
CA THR A 238 10.57 20.48 -17.35
C THR A 238 11.59 19.93 -16.37
N VAL A 239 11.86 18.62 -16.47
CA VAL A 239 12.92 17.97 -15.72
C VAL A 239 13.81 17.21 -16.69
N THR A 240 15.09 17.56 -16.74
CA THR A 240 16.13 16.82 -17.46
C THR A 240 16.70 15.75 -16.54
N LEU A 241 16.44 14.50 -16.87
CA LEU A 241 16.98 13.33 -16.17
C LEU A 241 18.35 12.96 -16.75
N PRO A 242 19.32 12.52 -15.92
CA PRO A 242 20.66 12.20 -16.40
C PRO A 242 20.65 10.87 -17.17
N GLU A 243 21.52 10.75 -18.18
CA GLU A 243 21.64 9.52 -19.00
C GLU A 243 22.17 8.31 -18.19
N GLY A 244 22.69 8.52 -16.98
CA GLY A 244 23.09 7.45 -16.06
C GLY A 244 21.99 6.93 -15.13
N LEU A 245 20.77 7.49 -15.21
CA LEU A 245 19.68 7.16 -14.30
C LEU A 245 19.14 5.75 -14.55
N ARG A 246 19.09 4.92 -13.50
CA ARG A 246 18.64 3.53 -13.54
C ARG A 246 17.21 3.34 -13.06
N SER A 247 16.73 4.16 -12.12
CA SER A 247 15.42 3.95 -11.51
C SER A 247 14.68 5.25 -11.15
N LEU A 248 13.37 5.22 -11.31
CA LEU A 248 12.43 6.22 -10.81
C LEU A 248 11.67 5.67 -9.60
N GLY A 249 11.64 6.40 -8.49
CA GLY A 249 10.83 6.04 -7.32
C GLY A 249 9.33 6.12 -7.59
N GLY A 250 8.54 5.58 -6.65
CA GLY A 250 7.08 5.76 -6.64
C GLY A 250 6.70 7.20 -6.30
N ASP A 251 5.62 7.69 -6.90
CA ASP A 251 5.08 9.04 -6.69
C ASP A 251 6.12 10.17 -6.94
N THR A 252 7.22 9.87 -7.66
CA THR A 252 8.38 10.78 -7.89
C THR A 252 7.94 12.18 -8.31
N PHE A 253 7.06 12.29 -9.31
CA PHE A 253 6.50 13.55 -9.81
C PHE A 253 5.02 13.73 -9.44
N TYR A 254 4.57 13.14 -8.33
CA TYR A 254 3.17 13.23 -7.93
C TYR A 254 2.71 14.70 -7.80
N ASN A 255 1.57 15.03 -8.42
CA ASN A 255 0.96 16.36 -8.38
C ASN A 255 1.85 17.50 -8.91
N CYS A 256 2.75 17.22 -9.86
CA CYS A 256 3.48 18.26 -10.61
C CYS A 256 2.58 18.85 -11.69
N ARG A 257 1.64 19.73 -11.30
CA ARG A 257 0.56 20.22 -12.18
C ARG A 257 1.00 21.00 -13.41
N ASN A 258 2.20 21.57 -13.34
CA ASN A 258 2.80 22.37 -14.41
C ASN A 258 3.89 21.64 -15.19
N LEU A 259 4.21 20.39 -14.85
CA LEU A 259 5.17 19.59 -15.60
C LEU A 259 4.63 19.33 -17.01
N GLU A 260 5.32 19.86 -18.00
CA GLU A 260 4.94 19.87 -19.42
C GLU A 260 5.64 18.76 -20.21
N HIS A 261 6.91 18.51 -19.96
CA HIS A 261 7.69 17.52 -20.71
C HIS A 261 8.64 16.74 -19.82
N LEU A 262 8.69 15.43 -20.02
CA LEU A 262 9.67 14.55 -19.42
C LEU A 262 10.04 13.43 -20.40
N GLN A 263 11.34 13.18 -20.51
CA GLN A 263 11.88 12.09 -21.30
C GLN A 263 12.47 11.05 -20.36
N ILE A 264 11.99 9.80 -20.42
CA ILE A 264 12.58 8.67 -19.70
C ILE A 264 13.86 8.24 -20.46
N PRO A 265 15.06 8.37 -19.86
CA PRO A 265 16.32 7.96 -20.48
C PRO A 265 16.37 6.48 -20.83
N SER A 266 17.23 6.10 -21.77
CA SER A 266 17.37 4.70 -22.23
C SER A 266 17.87 3.74 -21.15
N THR A 267 18.52 4.28 -20.11
CA THR A 267 19.12 3.57 -18.98
C THR A 267 18.16 3.31 -17.82
N VAL A 268 16.97 3.90 -17.82
CA VAL A 268 15.99 3.66 -16.75
C VAL A 268 15.38 2.28 -16.94
N GLU A 269 15.68 1.38 -16.02
CA GLU A 269 15.23 -0.02 -16.03
C GLU A 269 13.93 -0.21 -15.26
N VAL A 270 13.67 0.68 -14.30
CA VAL A 270 12.64 0.50 -13.28
C VAL A 270 11.93 1.82 -12.97
N ALA A 271 10.61 1.77 -12.83
CA ALA A 271 9.78 2.89 -12.39
C ALA A 271 8.80 2.42 -11.32
N GLY A 272 8.75 3.15 -10.22
CA GLY A 272 7.85 2.84 -9.12
C GLY A 272 6.41 3.23 -9.36
N ASP A 273 5.56 3.01 -8.36
CA ASP A 273 4.12 3.21 -8.52
C ASP A 273 3.76 4.68 -8.74
N ASN A 274 2.91 4.94 -9.74
CA ASN A 274 2.36 6.25 -10.07
C ASN A 274 3.41 7.37 -10.14
N PRO A 275 4.51 7.17 -10.89
CA PRO A 275 5.62 8.12 -10.89
C PRO A 275 5.21 9.49 -11.44
N PHE A 276 4.09 9.57 -12.17
CA PHE A 276 3.57 10.78 -12.83
C PHE A 276 2.09 11.08 -12.47
N ALA A 277 1.56 10.53 -11.37
CA ALA A 277 0.16 10.75 -11.02
C ALA A 277 -0.16 12.24 -10.82
N ASN A 278 -1.32 12.68 -11.33
CA ASN A 278 -1.76 14.09 -11.30
C ASN A 278 -0.80 15.08 -12.01
N CYS A 279 -0.20 14.68 -13.12
CA CYS A 279 0.55 15.55 -14.06
C CYS A 279 -0.27 15.81 -15.34
N PRO A 280 -1.31 16.66 -15.32
CA PRO A 280 -2.27 16.80 -16.42
C PRO A 280 -1.71 17.44 -17.69
N LYS A 281 -0.55 18.10 -17.61
CA LYS A 281 0.14 18.75 -18.73
C LYS A 281 1.34 17.94 -19.24
N LEU A 282 1.56 16.74 -18.72
CA LEU A 282 2.76 16.00 -19.05
C LEU A 282 2.65 15.34 -20.43
N VAL A 283 3.54 15.72 -21.33
CA VAL A 283 3.95 14.91 -22.48
C VAL A 283 5.11 14.03 -22.05
N LEU A 284 4.93 12.72 -22.17
CA LEU A 284 5.94 11.72 -21.79
C LEU A 284 6.59 11.12 -23.03
N GLU A 285 7.89 11.31 -23.19
CA GLU A 285 8.71 10.60 -24.17
C GLU A 285 9.42 9.42 -23.49
N ASN A 286 9.36 8.23 -24.08
CA ASN A 286 10.07 7.07 -23.57
C ASN A 286 11.21 6.66 -24.52
N ARG A 287 12.46 6.63 -24.02
CA ARG A 287 13.61 6.02 -24.73
C ARG A 287 14.08 4.71 -24.10
N SER A 288 13.53 4.34 -22.95
CA SER A 288 13.90 3.09 -22.27
C SER A 288 13.26 1.89 -22.98
N PRO A 289 14.05 0.84 -23.29
CA PRO A 289 13.53 -0.42 -23.81
C PRO A 289 12.80 -1.25 -22.73
N HIS A 290 12.80 -0.81 -21.47
CA HIS A 290 12.13 -1.47 -20.34
C HIS A 290 10.68 -1.00 -20.13
N PHE A 291 10.21 -0.05 -20.95
CA PHE A 291 8.82 0.39 -20.95
C PHE A 291 8.29 0.44 -22.39
N ARG A 292 6.98 0.25 -22.53
CA ARG A 292 6.27 0.50 -23.78
C ARG A 292 5.43 1.77 -23.61
N CYS A 293 5.35 2.60 -24.64
CA CYS A 293 4.47 3.76 -24.64
C CYS A 293 3.56 3.67 -25.85
N GLU A 294 2.28 3.41 -25.62
CA GLU A 294 1.28 3.15 -26.66
C GLU A 294 0.13 4.13 -26.51
N ASP A 295 -0.02 5.00 -27.52
CA ASP A 295 -1.00 6.08 -27.53
C ASP A 295 -0.96 7.02 -26.30
N GLY A 296 0.14 7.06 -25.54
CA GLY A 296 0.25 7.82 -24.28
C GLY A 296 -0.09 7.00 -23.03
N LEU A 297 -0.23 5.69 -23.16
CA LEU A 297 -0.22 4.73 -22.06
C LEU A 297 1.20 4.23 -21.84
N LEU A 298 1.77 4.53 -20.68
CA LEU A 298 3.04 3.95 -20.24
C LEU A 298 2.76 2.57 -19.66
N LEU A 299 3.30 1.52 -20.28
CA LEU A 299 3.21 0.14 -19.85
C LEU A 299 4.59 -0.36 -19.40
N ASN A 300 4.63 -1.43 -18.61
CA ASN A 300 5.87 -2.19 -18.41
C ASN A 300 6.38 -2.81 -19.72
N ARG A 301 7.61 -3.32 -19.69
CA ARG A 301 8.27 -3.96 -20.85
C ARG A 301 7.39 -5.02 -21.53
N GLU A 302 6.72 -5.86 -20.74
CA GLU A 302 5.89 -6.95 -21.25
C GLU A 302 4.56 -6.46 -21.82
N GLY A 303 4.14 -5.23 -21.50
CA GLY A 303 2.82 -4.69 -21.84
C GLY A 303 1.68 -5.23 -20.98
N THR A 304 1.98 -5.94 -19.90
CA THR A 304 1.00 -6.59 -19.01
C THR A 304 0.49 -5.68 -17.88
N ARG A 305 1.15 -4.54 -17.63
CA ARG A 305 0.76 -3.57 -16.60
C ARG A 305 0.74 -2.16 -17.16
N LEU A 306 -0.40 -1.49 -17.03
CA LEU A 306 -0.54 -0.06 -17.27
C LEU A 306 -0.02 0.73 -16.07
N ILE A 307 1.07 1.48 -16.25
CA ILE A 307 1.72 2.26 -15.20
C ILE A 307 1.10 3.66 -15.09
N TYR A 308 0.84 4.31 -16.24
CA TYR A 308 0.37 5.70 -16.27
C TYR A 308 -0.33 6.03 -17.59
N CYS A 309 -1.37 6.85 -17.53
CA CYS A 309 -2.03 7.45 -18.70
C CYS A 309 -1.70 8.95 -18.79
N ALA A 310 -0.95 9.33 -19.83
CA ALA A 310 -0.77 10.73 -20.20
C ALA A 310 -2.03 11.24 -20.93
N ILE A 311 -2.58 12.38 -20.48
CA ILE A 311 -3.88 12.89 -20.99
C ILE A 311 -3.77 14.01 -22.01
N GLN A 312 -2.59 14.61 -22.17
CA GLN A 312 -2.44 15.75 -23.05
C GLN A 312 -2.58 15.32 -24.51
N GLY A 313 -3.40 16.06 -25.26
CA GLY A 313 -3.64 15.80 -26.69
C GLY A 313 -4.54 14.60 -27.01
N ARG A 314 -5.09 13.90 -26.01
CA ARG A 314 -5.92 12.70 -26.23
C ARG A 314 -7.41 12.98 -26.38
N SER A 315 -8.08 11.99 -26.98
CA SER A 315 -9.53 11.80 -26.96
C SER A 315 -10.05 11.71 -25.51
N SER A 316 -11.34 11.99 -25.32
CA SER A 316 -12.02 11.76 -24.04
C SER A 316 -12.26 10.27 -23.74
N SER A 317 -12.08 9.40 -24.73
CA SER A 317 -12.14 7.93 -24.57
C SER A 317 -10.76 7.29 -24.64
N VAL A 318 -10.51 6.31 -23.78
CA VAL A 318 -9.30 5.47 -23.82
C VAL A 318 -9.68 3.99 -23.81
N ASP A 319 -9.14 3.24 -24.75
CA ASP A 319 -9.16 1.77 -24.73
C ASP A 319 -7.88 1.27 -24.05
N VAL A 320 -8.03 0.46 -23.00
CA VAL A 320 -6.90 -0.29 -22.44
C VAL A 320 -6.56 -1.43 -23.41
N PRO A 321 -5.31 -1.51 -23.93
CA PRO A 321 -4.94 -2.51 -24.92
C PRO A 321 -5.16 -3.94 -24.44
N ASP A 322 -5.48 -4.83 -25.37
CA ASP A 322 -5.51 -6.26 -25.11
C ASP A 322 -4.07 -6.75 -24.83
N GLY A 323 -3.92 -7.72 -23.93
CA GLY A 323 -2.65 -8.11 -23.30
C GLY A 323 -2.31 -7.37 -22.00
N VAL A 324 -2.93 -6.22 -21.71
CA VAL A 324 -2.81 -5.56 -20.40
C VAL A 324 -3.60 -6.37 -19.37
N VAL A 325 -2.90 -6.94 -18.39
CA VAL A 325 -3.48 -7.76 -17.32
C VAL A 325 -3.85 -6.91 -16.10
N SER A 326 -3.09 -5.85 -15.82
CA SER A 326 -3.29 -4.99 -14.66
C SER A 326 -3.30 -3.50 -14.98
N ILE A 327 -4.25 -2.79 -14.38
CA ILE A 327 -4.31 -1.33 -14.38
C ILE A 327 -3.69 -0.83 -13.08
N GLY A 328 -2.55 -0.16 -13.20
CA GLY A 328 -1.75 0.33 -12.09
C GLY A 328 -2.46 1.34 -11.20
N LYS A 329 -2.00 1.43 -9.95
CA LYS A 329 -2.48 2.42 -8.99
C LYS A 329 -2.45 3.81 -9.62
N HIS A 330 -3.49 4.60 -9.39
CA HIS A 330 -3.62 5.96 -9.91
C HIS A 330 -3.33 6.13 -11.43
N ALA A 331 -3.39 5.07 -12.25
CA ALA A 331 -2.97 5.13 -13.65
C ALA A 331 -3.73 6.20 -14.45
N PHE A 332 -5.03 6.40 -14.13
CA PHE A 332 -5.88 7.44 -14.70
C PHE A 332 -6.23 8.53 -13.68
N HIS A 333 -5.51 8.64 -12.57
CA HIS A 333 -5.83 9.61 -11.53
C HIS A 333 -5.84 11.04 -12.08
N ASN A 334 -6.91 11.79 -11.79
CA ASN A 334 -7.07 13.17 -12.22
C ASN A 334 -7.10 13.39 -13.75
N CYS A 335 -7.33 12.34 -14.53
CA CYS A 335 -7.50 12.43 -15.98
C CYS A 335 -8.85 13.04 -16.39
N ARG A 336 -9.19 14.23 -15.87
CA ARG A 336 -10.53 14.85 -15.90
C ARG A 336 -11.12 15.13 -17.29
N ARG A 337 -10.33 15.00 -18.36
CA ARG A 337 -10.80 15.06 -19.75
C ARG A 337 -11.44 13.76 -20.21
N LEU A 338 -11.13 12.64 -19.55
CA LEU A 338 -11.69 11.34 -19.89
C LEU A 338 -13.15 11.26 -19.46
N ASP A 339 -14.00 10.86 -20.41
CA ASP A 339 -15.40 10.51 -20.20
C ASP A 339 -15.64 9.01 -20.33
N ARG A 340 -14.71 8.26 -20.94
CA ARG A 340 -14.87 6.82 -21.16
C ARG A 340 -13.53 6.10 -21.02
N ILE A 341 -13.53 5.00 -20.27
CA ILE A 341 -12.44 4.02 -20.27
C ILE A 341 -13.04 2.67 -20.62
N VAL A 342 -12.43 1.98 -21.58
CA VAL A 342 -12.79 0.62 -21.93
C VAL A 342 -11.74 -0.32 -21.33
N LEU A 343 -12.17 -1.19 -20.41
CA LEU A 343 -11.33 -2.26 -19.89
C LEU A 343 -11.07 -3.27 -21.02
N GLY A 344 -9.79 -3.55 -21.29
CA GLY A 344 -9.36 -4.56 -22.26
C GLY A 344 -9.75 -5.98 -21.83
N GLU A 345 -9.74 -6.93 -22.77
CA GLU A 345 -10.24 -8.29 -22.54
C GLU A 345 -9.44 -9.06 -21.49
N ASP A 346 -8.12 -8.83 -21.46
CA ASP A 346 -7.19 -9.49 -20.54
C ASP A 346 -7.06 -8.79 -19.19
N VAL A 347 -7.74 -7.67 -18.97
CA VAL A 347 -7.63 -6.94 -17.69
C VAL A 347 -8.27 -7.79 -16.60
N ARG A 348 -7.48 -8.19 -15.61
CA ARG A 348 -7.90 -8.98 -14.45
C ARG A 348 -7.73 -8.22 -13.14
N ILE A 349 -6.86 -7.21 -13.15
CA ILE A 349 -6.52 -6.44 -11.96
C ILE A 349 -6.76 -4.96 -12.17
N VAL A 350 -7.49 -4.38 -11.24
CA VAL A 350 -7.64 -2.94 -11.07
C VAL A 350 -7.00 -2.62 -9.72
N GLU A 351 -5.81 -1.99 -9.76
CA GLU A 351 -5.08 -1.65 -8.53
C GLU A 351 -5.78 -0.51 -7.76
N ASN A 352 -5.12 0.07 -6.75
CA ASN A 352 -5.73 1.09 -5.90
C ASN A 352 -5.99 2.39 -6.70
N ASN A 353 -7.25 2.83 -6.78
CA ASN A 353 -7.64 4.14 -7.32
C ASN A 353 -7.21 4.51 -8.74
N PRO A 354 -7.15 3.59 -9.73
CA PRO A 354 -6.78 3.98 -11.08
C PRO A 354 -7.73 5.04 -11.63
N PHE A 355 -9.02 4.98 -11.29
CA PHE A 355 -10.07 5.86 -11.81
C PHE A 355 -10.40 7.07 -10.94
N SER A 356 -9.55 7.39 -9.97
CA SER A 356 -9.87 8.43 -8.98
C SER A 356 -9.94 9.84 -9.57
N ASN A 357 -10.97 10.61 -9.17
CA ASN A 357 -11.19 12.00 -9.56
C ASN A 357 -11.38 12.16 -11.09
N LEU A 358 -12.23 11.30 -11.65
CA LEU A 358 -12.71 11.33 -13.03
C LEU A 358 -14.21 11.65 -13.06
N PRO A 359 -14.61 12.92 -13.00
CA PRO A 359 -15.98 13.32 -12.70
C PRO A 359 -17.02 12.96 -13.77
N ARG A 360 -16.57 12.52 -14.95
CA ARG A 360 -17.42 12.18 -16.10
C ARG A 360 -17.23 10.75 -16.58
N LEU A 361 -16.41 9.96 -15.88
CA LEU A 361 -16.03 8.65 -16.35
C LEU A 361 -17.25 7.73 -16.44
N ARG A 362 -17.39 7.10 -17.60
CA ARG A 362 -18.14 5.89 -17.84
C ARG A 362 -17.18 4.74 -18.06
N LEU A 363 -17.44 3.61 -17.42
CA LEU A 363 -16.60 2.43 -17.57
C LEU A 363 -17.28 1.40 -18.46
N ASP A 364 -16.67 1.12 -19.60
CA ASP A 364 -17.08 0.01 -20.45
C ASP A 364 -16.17 -1.19 -20.16
N ASN A 365 -16.77 -2.36 -20.02
CA ASN A 365 -16.03 -3.56 -19.65
C ASN A 365 -16.05 -4.59 -20.78
N ARG A 366 -14.90 -4.88 -21.39
CA ARG A 366 -14.71 -6.06 -22.25
C ARG A 366 -14.09 -7.25 -21.50
N SER A 367 -13.56 -7.04 -20.30
CA SER A 367 -12.98 -8.10 -19.50
C SER A 367 -14.05 -9.05 -18.96
N ALA A 368 -13.86 -10.34 -19.20
CA ALA A 368 -14.68 -11.41 -18.64
C ALA A 368 -14.43 -11.63 -17.13
N HIS A 369 -13.48 -10.91 -16.52
CA HIS A 369 -13.10 -11.02 -15.11
C HIS A 369 -13.78 -9.98 -14.22
N PHE A 370 -14.49 -9.02 -14.81
CA PHE A 370 -15.29 -8.05 -14.07
C PHE A 370 -16.75 -8.11 -14.47
N VAL A 371 -17.61 -7.69 -13.56
CA VAL A 371 -19.03 -7.48 -13.80
C VAL A 371 -19.33 -6.02 -13.49
N PHE A 372 -19.84 -5.29 -14.48
CA PHE A 372 -20.36 -3.95 -14.25
C PHE A 372 -21.87 -4.04 -14.05
N ARG A 373 -22.34 -3.60 -12.88
CA ARG A 373 -23.75 -3.70 -12.49
C ARG A 373 -24.12 -2.52 -11.59
N ASP A 374 -25.24 -1.88 -11.88
CA ASP A 374 -25.82 -0.81 -11.06
C ASP A 374 -24.83 0.34 -10.75
N GLY A 375 -23.95 0.66 -11.71
CA GLY A 375 -22.92 1.70 -11.57
C GLY A 375 -21.66 1.26 -10.83
N ALA A 376 -21.59 0.01 -10.39
CA ALA A 376 -20.43 -0.55 -9.70
C ALA A 376 -19.71 -1.60 -10.55
N LEU A 377 -18.38 -1.61 -10.45
CA LEU A 377 -17.51 -2.65 -10.98
C LEU A 377 -17.19 -3.66 -9.88
N TYR A 378 -17.52 -4.92 -10.14
CA TYR A 378 -17.26 -6.06 -9.27
C TYR A 378 -16.28 -7.03 -9.93
N ASN A 379 -15.62 -7.89 -9.15
CA ASN A 379 -15.00 -9.09 -9.73
C ASN A 379 -16.06 -10.04 -10.32
N LYS A 380 -15.61 -10.99 -11.12
CA LYS A 380 -16.46 -11.99 -11.80
C LYS A 380 -17.41 -12.73 -10.86
N THR A 381 -16.93 -13.04 -9.65
CA THR A 381 -17.68 -13.79 -8.64
C THR A 381 -18.64 -12.91 -7.82
N MET A 382 -18.68 -11.59 -8.09
CA MET A 382 -19.48 -10.62 -7.33
C MET A 382 -19.17 -10.64 -5.83
N SER A 383 -17.97 -11.03 -5.42
CA SER A 383 -17.54 -11.04 -4.02
C SER A 383 -16.84 -9.74 -3.61
N THR A 384 -16.33 -8.95 -4.56
CA THR A 384 -15.60 -7.70 -4.31
C THR A 384 -16.11 -6.57 -5.19
N LEU A 385 -16.47 -5.43 -4.59
CA LEU A 385 -16.77 -4.17 -5.27
C LEU A 385 -15.50 -3.32 -5.34
N PHE A 386 -14.99 -3.03 -6.54
CA PHE A 386 -13.76 -2.27 -6.74
C PHE A 386 -13.97 -0.77 -6.93
N TYR A 387 -15.03 -0.40 -7.64
CA TYR A 387 -15.26 0.97 -8.07
C TYR A 387 -16.75 1.24 -8.22
N TYR A 388 -17.17 2.47 -7.89
CA TYR A 388 -18.49 3.01 -8.17
C TYR A 388 -18.36 4.25 -9.04
N GLU A 389 -19.14 4.29 -10.11
CA GLU A 389 -19.08 5.32 -11.13
C GLU A 389 -19.56 6.68 -10.60
N HIS A 390 -18.69 7.69 -10.63
CA HIS A 390 -19.00 9.03 -10.10
C HIS A 390 -20.23 9.69 -10.74
N GLY A 391 -20.41 9.45 -12.04
CA GLY A 391 -21.47 10.04 -12.86
C GLY A 391 -22.68 9.14 -13.03
N TRP A 392 -22.80 8.07 -12.24
CA TRP A 392 -23.91 7.15 -12.35
C TRP A 392 -25.26 7.84 -12.12
N GLU A 393 -26.27 7.44 -12.88
CA GLU A 393 -27.58 8.12 -12.93
C GLU A 393 -28.37 7.93 -11.62
N SER A 394 -28.20 6.79 -10.96
CA SER A 394 -28.86 6.50 -9.68
C SER A 394 -28.12 7.16 -8.52
N ASP A 395 -28.87 7.76 -7.59
CA ASP A 395 -28.35 8.25 -6.32
C ASP A 395 -28.40 7.19 -5.21
N ARG A 396 -28.77 5.95 -5.54
CA ARG A 396 -28.81 4.80 -4.62
C ARG A 396 -28.08 3.59 -5.19
N LEU A 397 -27.37 2.88 -4.32
CA LEU A 397 -26.86 1.55 -4.57
C LEU A 397 -27.25 0.61 -3.41
N ASP A 398 -27.90 -0.50 -3.74
CA ASP A 398 -27.99 -1.65 -2.84
C ASP A 398 -26.90 -2.62 -3.26
N ILE A 399 -25.84 -2.76 -2.44
CA ILE A 399 -24.75 -3.70 -2.76
C ILE A 399 -25.35 -5.12 -2.74
N PRO A 400 -25.17 -5.94 -3.79
CA PRO A 400 -25.77 -7.27 -3.87
C PRO A 400 -25.35 -8.20 -2.72
N GLU A 401 -26.28 -9.03 -2.23
CA GLU A 401 -25.96 -10.16 -1.36
C GLU A 401 -24.95 -11.09 -2.03
N GLY A 402 -23.96 -11.56 -1.26
CA GLY A 402 -22.80 -12.31 -1.75
C GLY A 402 -21.53 -11.47 -1.88
N VAL A 403 -21.65 -10.13 -1.96
CA VAL A 403 -20.49 -9.25 -1.86
C VAL A 403 -19.91 -9.34 -0.44
N LYS A 404 -18.63 -9.72 -0.35
CA LYS A 404 -17.87 -9.85 0.89
C LYS A 404 -17.03 -8.60 1.17
N ILE A 405 -16.52 -7.95 0.11
CA ILE A 405 -15.53 -6.88 0.22
C ILE A 405 -16.00 -5.61 -0.50
N VAL A 406 -16.03 -4.49 0.23
CA VAL A 406 -16.09 -3.15 -0.35
C VAL A 406 -14.68 -2.60 -0.45
N GLY A 407 -14.20 -2.41 -1.67
CA GLY A 407 -12.84 -1.99 -1.95
C GLY A 407 -12.50 -0.63 -1.35
N ARG A 408 -11.23 -0.46 -1.00
CA ARG A 408 -10.64 0.84 -0.65
C ARG A 408 -11.01 1.86 -1.70
N HIS A 409 -11.44 3.04 -1.25
CA HIS A 409 -11.77 4.16 -2.13
C HIS A 409 -12.76 3.87 -3.27
N SER A 410 -13.52 2.77 -3.18
CA SER A 410 -14.46 2.36 -4.22
C SER A 410 -15.48 3.46 -4.57
N PHE A 411 -15.82 4.34 -3.62
CA PHE A 411 -16.73 5.48 -3.82
C PHE A 411 -16.02 6.84 -3.69
N TYR A 412 -14.70 6.92 -3.87
CA TYR A 412 -13.93 8.14 -3.61
C TYR A 412 -14.34 9.33 -4.50
N ASN A 413 -14.95 10.38 -3.93
CA ASN A 413 -15.57 11.53 -4.62
C ASN A 413 -16.86 11.21 -5.39
N CYS A 414 -17.57 10.13 -5.05
CA CYS A 414 -18.93 9.91 -5.55
C CYS A 414 -19.90 10.91 -4.89
N ARG A 415 -20.05 12.10 -5.48
CA ARG A 415 -20.93 13.16 -4.97
C ARG A 415 -22.41 12.97 -5.30
N GLY A 416 -22.71 12.11 -6.28
CA GLY A 416 -24.08 11.80 -6.71
C GLY A 416 -24.81 10.81 -5.82
N ILE A 417 -24.09 9.85 -5.22
CA ILE A 417 -24.70 8.82 -4.36
C ILE A 417 -25.16 9.43 -3.03
N ARG A 418 -26.39 9.08 -2.64
CA ARG A 418 -27.08 9.53 -1.44
C ARG A 418 -27.46 8.38 -0.52
N SER A 419 -27.67 7.18 -1.03
CA SER A 419 -28.05 6.02 -0.23
C SER A 419 -27.23 4.80 -0.64
N LEU A 420 -26.64 4.12 0.34
CA LEU A 420 -25.91 2.87 0.15
C LEU A 420 -26.41 1.83 1.15
N THR A 421 -26.80 0.66 0.67
CA THR A 421 -27.07 -0.50 1.53
C THR A 421 -25.87 -1.45 1.52
N ILE A 422 -25.33 -1.74 2.69
CA ILE A 422 -24.26 -2.72 2.92
C ILE A 422 -24.93 -4.04 3.37
N PRO A 423 -24.89 -5.12 2.55
CA PRO A 423 -25.61 -6.36 2.81
C PRO A 423 -24.96 -7.17 3.92
N SER A 424 -25.68 -8.21 4.36
CA SER A 424 -25.26 -9.06 5.48
C SER A 424 -23.93 -9.80 5.23
N THR A 425 -23.58 -10.06 3.97
CA THR A 425 -22.36 -10.78 3.58
C THR A 425 -21.07 -9.94 3.59
N VAL A 426 -21.15 -8.61 3.69
CA VAL A 426 -19.93 -7.77 3.69
C VAL A 426 -19.18 -7.99 5.00
N THR A 427 -17.96 -8.50 4.92
CA THR A 427 -17.07 -8.72 6.07
C THR A 427 -15.91 -7.73 6.10
N VAL A 428 -15.57 -7.12 4.96
CA VAL A 428 -14.44 -6.19 4.84
C VAL A 428 -14.83 -4.94 4.07
N ILE A 429 -14.53 -3.78 4.66
CA ILE A 429 -14.61 -2.46 4.06
C ILE A 429 -13.22 -1.86 4.12
N GLY A 430 -12.63 -1.63 2.96
CA GLY A 430 -11.31 -1.02 2.84
C GLY A 430 -11.30 0.43 3.36
N TYR A 431 -10.14 0.93 3.79
CA TYR A 431 -10.02 2.32 4.23
C TYR A 431 -10.46 3.33 3.15
N ASN A 432 -10.96 4.47 3.63
CA ASN A 432 -11.39 5.61 2.82
C ASN A 432 -12.38 5.30 1.67
N PRO A 433 -13.34 4.37 1.82
CA PRO A 433 -14.18 3.93 0.71
C PRO A 433 -15.14 5.04 0.26
N PHE A 434 -15.57 5.90 1.19
CA PHE A 434 -16.58 6.93 0.98
C PHE A 434 -16.04 8.37 1.11
N ALA A 435 -14.72 8.57 0.99
CA ALA A 435 -14.18 9.93 1.01
C ALA A 435 -14.80 10.78 -0.10
N GLY A 436 -15.10 12.04 0.17
CA GLY A 436 -15.69 12.93 -0.83
C GLY A 436 -17.15 12.63 -1.18
N CYS A 437 -17.79 11.62 -0.58
CA CYS A 437 -19.22 11.37 -0.71
C CYS A 437 -20.02 12.40 0.11
N SER A 438 -20.38 13.52 -0.52
CA SER A 438 -20.90 14.70 0.18
C SER A 438 -22.34 14.60 0.68
N ALA A 439 -23.06 13.53 0.37
CA ALA A 439 -24.47 13.36 0.75
C ALA A 439 -24.85 11.91 1.11
N LEU A 440 -23.86 11.05 1.35
CA LEU A 440 -24.08 9.61 1.50
C LEU A 440 -24.64 9.26 2.89
N ALA A 441 -25.81 8.62 2.89
CA ALA A 441 -26.37 7.87 4.01
C ALA A 441 -26.13 6.37 3.82
N ILE A 442 -25.67 5.71 4.88
CA ILE A 442 -25.38 4.27 4.88
C ILE A 442 -26.47 3.53 5.66
N HIS A 443 -27.05 2.52 5.03
CA HIS A 443 -27.88 1.51 5.66
C HIS A 443 -27.04 0.24 5.78
N ASN A 444 -26.78 -0.20 7.01
CA ASN A 444 -25.90 -1.34 7.26
C ASN A 444 -26.68 -2.54 7.77
N GLU A 445 -26.58 -3.65 7.04
CA GLU A 445 -27.13 -4.97 7.41
C GLU A 445 -26.02 -5.97 7.78
N SER A 446 -24.75 -5.63 7.50
CA SER A 446 -23.60 -6.45 7.90
C SER A 446 -23.40 -6.44 9.41
N PRO A 447 -23.26 -7.62 10.06
CA PRO A 447 -22.88 -7.70 11.47
C PRO A 447 -21.41 -7.33 11.72
N ALA A 448 -20.57 -7.29 10.67
CA ALA A 448 -19.16 -6.92 10.77
C ALA A 448 -18.96 -5.41 10.97
N TYR A 449 -20.01 -4.60 10.85
CA TYR A 449 -19.96 -3.15 10.97
C TYR A 449 -21.14 -2.60 11.78
N THR A 450 -20.94 -1.42 12.36
CA THR A 450 -22.00 -0.65 13.02
C THR A 450 -22.02 0.76 12.45
N TYR A 451 -23.16 1.21 11.93
CA TYR A 451 -23.34 2.58 11.48
C TYR A 451 -24.25 3.35 12.46
N ARG A 452 -23.72 4.43 13.06
CA ARG A 452 -24.49 5.30 13.96
C ARG A 452 -23.92 6.72 13.98
N ASP A 453 -24.81 7.70 14.13
CA ASP A 453 -24.45 9.13 14.23
C ASP A 453 -23.57 9.65 13.08
N GLY A 454 -23.75 9.12 11.87
CA GLY A 454 -22.95 9.50 10.70
C GLY A 454 -21.56 8.88 10.64
N ALA A 455 -21.26 7.92 11.53
CA ALA A 455 -20.00 7.21 11.58
C ALA A 455 -20.19 5.70 11.41
N LEU A 456 -19.27 5.09 10.67
CA LEU A 456 -19.16 3.65 10.48
C LEU A 456 -18.01 3.12 11.35
N TYR A 457 -18.29 2.07 12.10
CA TYR A 457 -17.36 1.38 12.99
C TYR A 457 -17.29 -0.10 12.63
N THR A 458 -16.23 -0.78 13.06
CA THR A 458 -16.22 -2.25 13.12
C THR A 458 -17.33 -2.76 14.04
N GLY A 459 -17.78 -4.00 13.83
CA GLY A 459 -18.90 -4.60 14.56
C GLY A 459 -18.67 -4.69 16.07
N ASP A 460 -17.41 -4.85 16.48
CA ASP A 460 -16.97 -4.84 17.88
C ASP A 460 -16.80 -3.43 18.47
N MET A 461 -17.04 -2.38 17.68
CA MET A 461 -16.86 -0.97 18.02
C MET A 461 -15.41 -0.56 18.34
N ALA A 462 -14.40 -1.39 18.03
CA ALA A 462 -13.00 -1.10 18.33
C ALA A 462 -12.37 -0.05 17.40
N GLU A 463 -12.85 0.07 16.16
CA GLU A 463 -12.31 1.00 15.16
C GLU A 463 -13.40 1.89 14.57
N LEU A 464 -13.11 3.20 14.47
CA LEU A 464 -13.89 4.13 13.64
C LEU A 464 -13.31 4.13 12.23
N VAL A 465 -14.07 3.55 11.29
CA VAL A 465 -13.64 3.30 9.90
C VAL A 465 -13.90 4.51 9.01
N HIS A 466 -15.04 5.18 9.20
CA HIS A 466 -15.42 6.35 8.38
C HIS A 466 -16.37 7.29 9.13
N TYR A 467 -16.20 8.59 8.92
CA TYR A 467 -17.12 9.64 9.33
C TYR A 467 -17.64 10.38 8.09
N SER A 468 -18.96 10.49 7.97
CA SER A 468 -19.59 11.14 6.83
C SER A 468 -19.27 12.63 6.80
N ILE A 469 -18.62 13.07 5.72
CA ILE A 469 -18.29 14.49 5.49
C ILE A 469 -19.55 15.37 5.35
N SER A 470 -20.69 14.75 5.04
CA SER A 470 -21.99 15.40 4.94
C SER A 470 -22.60 15.75 6.29
N SER A 471 -22.01 15.23 7.38
CA SER A 471 -22.51 15.46 8.73
C SER A 471 -22.51 16.97 9.04
N PRO A 472 -23.67 17.56 9.38
CA PRO A 472 -23.73 18.97 9.74
C PRO A 472 -23.22 19.24 11.16
N ARG A 473 -22.80 18.20 11.90
CA ARG A 473 -22.45 18.30 13.31
C ARG A 473 -21.07 18.97 13.48
N PRO A 474 -20.99 20.11 14.20
CA PRO A 474 -19.72 20.79 14.43
C PRO A 474 -18.87 20.11 15.51
N GLU A 475 -19.48 19.26 16.34
CA GLU A 475 -18.80 18.49 17.36
C GLU A 475 -19.11 17.00 17.18
N PHE A 476 -18.11 16.15 17.39
CA PHE A 476 -18.27 14.71 17.40
C PHE A 476 -17.63 14.10 18.65
N VAL A 477 -18.33 13.15 19.26
CA VAL A 477 -17.83 12.39 20.41
C VAL A 477 -17.62 10.96 19.95
N VAL A 478 -16.36 10.55 19.87
CA VAL A 478 -16.02 9.16 19.59
C VAL A 478 -16.41 8.32 20.83
N PRO A 479 -17.22 7.26 20.68
CA PRO A 479 -17.69 6.46 21.80
C PRO A 479 -16.55 5.79 22.59
N ASN A 480 -16.79 5.56 23.88
CA ASN A 480 -15.90 4.71 24.69
C ASN A 480 -15.82 3.30 24.12
N GLY A 481 -14.64 2.68 24.20
CA GLY A 481 -14.36 1.36 23.63
C GLY A 481 -13.68 1.40 22.25
N VAL A 482 -13.75 2.53 21.54
CA VAL A 482 -12.97 2.74 20.32
C VAL A 482 -11.48 2.86 20.69
N ARG A 483 -10.67 1.94 20.17
CA ARG A 483 -9.21 1.87 20.36
C ARG A 483 -8.45 2.45 19.18
N LYS A 484 -9.06 2.50 18.00
CA LYS A 484 -8.42 2.98 16.76
C LYS A 484 -9.29 4.00 16.01
N ILE A 485 -8.69 5.11 15.59
CA ILE A 485 -9.24 5.95 14.53
C ILE A 485 -8.58 5.49 13.23
N GLY A 486 -9.38 4.86 12.36
CA GLY A 486 -8.89 4.25 11.13
C GLY A 486 -8.34 5.27 10.14
N ARG A 487 -7.56 4.76 9.19
CA ARG A 487 -6.94 5.55 8.13
C ARG A 487 -7.98 6.39 7.39
N SER A 488 -7.73 7.70 7.32
CA SER A 488 -8.60 8.68 6.67
C SER A 488 -10.04 8.74 7.21
N ALA A 489 -10.30 8.27 8.43
CA ALA A 489 -11.67 8.14 8.93
C ALA A 489 -12.46 9.46 8.94
N PHE A 490 -11.84 10.59 9.28
CA PHE A 490 -12.44 11.94 9.25
C PHE A 490 -11.99 12.76 8.04
N PHE A 491 -11.36 12.17 7.03
CA PHE A 491 -10.74 12.88 5.92
C PHE A 491 -11.66 13.92 5.28
N GLU A 492 -11.16 15.14 5.13
CA GLU A 492 -11.86 16.29 4.55
C GLU A 492 -13.23 16.61 5.18
N SER A 493 -13.44 16.37 6.48
CA SER A 493 -14.67 16.74 7.19
C SER A 493 -14.78 18.26 7.39
N PRO A 494 -15.54 19.01 6.56
CA PRO A 494 -15.40 20.47 6.49
C PRO A 494 -16.14 21.19 7.62
N HIS A 495 -17.18 20.54 8.18
CA HIS A 495 -18.02 21.11 9.24
C HIS A 495 -17.54 20.79 10.65
N LEU A 496 -16.63 19.81 10.79
CA LEU A 496 -16.17 19.33 12.09
C LEU A 496 -15.21 20.34 12.72
N THR A 497 -15.61 20.93 13.84
CA THR A 497 -14.83 21.96 14.57
C THR A 497 -14.15 21.44 15.83
N SER A 498 -14.68 20.37 16.42
CA SER A 498 -14.06 19.70 17.56
C SER A 498 -14.40 18.21 17.59
N VAL A 499 -13.46 17.42 18.12
CA VAL A 499 -13.62 15.98 18.33
C VAL A 499 -13.19 15.64 19.76
N ARG A 500 -14.03 14.87 20.46
CA ARG A 500 -13.70 14.29 21.76
C ARG A 500 -13.33 12.82 21.56
N LEU A 501 -12.09 12.49 21.89
CA LEU A 501 -11.50 11.15 21.78
C LEU A 501 -11.59 10.43 23.16
N PRO A 502 -11.83 9.12 23.21
CA PRO A 502 -11.98 8.39 24.47
C PRO A 502 -10.63 8.10 25.14
N GLU A 503 -10.60 8.04 26.48
CA GLU A 503 -9.37 7.81 27.29
C GLU A 503 -8.75 6.38 27.16
N GLY A 504 -9.23 5.57 26.20
CA GLY A 504 -8.68 4.26 25.84
C GLY A 504 -8.27 4.16 24.36
N LEU A 505 -8.22 5.29 23.65
CA LEU A 505 -7.76 5.33 22.27
C LEU A 505 -6.25 5.06 22.22
N GLU A 506 -5.82 4.15 21.36
CA GLU A 506 -4.43 3.69 21.25
C GLU A 506 -3.77 4.24 19.99
N THR A 507 -4.49 4.24 18.86
CA THR A 507 -3.91 4.58 17.55
C THR A 507 -4.76 5.61 16.81
N ILE A 508 -4.09 6.62 16.23
CA ILE A 508 -4.65 7.52 15.22
C ILE A 508 -3.89 7.27 13.93
N GLU A 509 -4.53 6.61 12.96
CA GLU A 509 -3.82 6.19 11.75
C GLU A 509 -3.54 7.33 10.76
N ARG A 510 -2.75 6.99 9.74
CA ARG A 510 -2.37 7.87 8.63
C ARG A 510 -3.58 8.66 8.08
N SER A 511 -3.38 9.97 7.94
CA SER A 511 -4.37 10.89 7.38
C SER A 511 -5.75 10.91 8.06
N ALA A 512 -5.89 10.38 9.28
CA ALA A 512 -7.18 10.25 9.97
C ALA A 512 -8.03 11.53 9.99
N PHE A 513 -7.41 12.69 10.20
CA PHE A 513 -8.05 14.02 10.20
C PHE A 513 -7.55 14.93 9.06
N ALA A 514 -6.85 14.38 8.06
CA ALA A 514 -6.28 15.22 7.01
C ALA A 514 -7.36 16.00 6.25
N GLY A 515 -7.11 17.28 5.97
CA GLY A 515 -8.04 18.16 5.28
C GLY A 515 -9.25 18.62 6.11
N CYS A 516 -9.31 18.34 7.42
CA CYS A 516 -10.35 18.86 8.32
C CYS A 516 -10.17 20.37 8.56
N LYS A 517 -10.43 21.19 7.54
CA LYS A 517 -10.19 22.64 7.55
C LYS A 517 -10.96 23.41 8.61
N GLY A 518 -12.08 22.85 9.09
CA GLY A 518 -12.89 23.43 10.18
C GLY A 518 -12.41 23.09 11.59
N LEU A 519 -11.54 22.08 11.75
CA LEU A 519 -11.16 21.52 13.04
C LEU A 519 -10.29 22.50 13.81
N ARG A 520 -10.78 22.96 14.96
CA ARG A 520 -10.13 24.00 15.77
C ARG A 520 -9.46 23.45 17.01
N ARG A 521 -10.02 22.40 17.61
CA ARG A 521 -9.58 21.86 18.89
C ARG A 521 -9.65 20.34 18.91
N VAL A 522 -8.56 19.71 19.31
CA VAL A 522 -8.50 18.28 19.60
C VAL A 522 -7.69 18.07 20.87
N ARG A 523 -8.21 17.24 21.78
CA ARG A 523 -7.45 16.71 22.90
C ARG A 523 -7.17 15.25 22.60
N ILE A 524 -5.92 14.92 22.32
CA ILE A 524 -5.48 13.55 22.17
C ILE A 524 -5.23 13.00 23.59
N PRO A 525 -5.83 11.86 23.96
CA PRO A 525 -5.69 11.28 25.29
C PRO A 525 -4.30 10.68 25.48
N ASP A 526 -3.87 10.57 26.74
CA ASP A 526 -2.52 10.10 27.09
C ASP A 526 -2.32 8.59 26.78
N SER A 527 -3.41 7.87 26.48
CA SER A 527 -3.42 6.46 26.06
C SER A 527 -2.93 6.24 24.63
N VAL A 528 -2.92 7.28 23.78
CA VAL A 528 -2.49 7.15 22.38
C VAL A 528 -0.98 6.93 22.33
N THR A 529 -0.56 5.85 21.68
CA THR A 529 0.84 5.46 21.50
C THR A 529 1.37 5.81 20.12
N GLU A 530 0.50 5.97 19.13
CA GLU A 530 0.89 6.18 17.74
C GLU A 530 -0.02 7.19 17.03
N ILE A 531 0.60 8.13 16.31
CA ILE A 531 -0.08 9.10 15.44
C ILE A 531 0.59 9.07 14.06
N GLY A 532 -0.14 8.53 13.09
CA GLY A 532 0.37 8.22 11.76
C GLY A 532 0.68 9.42 10.87
N GLU A 533 1.31 9.12 9.74
CA GLU A 533 1.76 10.08 8.74
C GLU A 533 0.60 10.98 8.26
N TRP A 534 0.82 12.28 8.15
CA TRP A 534 -0.21 13.25 7.75
C TRP A 534 -1.52 13.23 8.57
N ALA A 535 -1.56 12.64 9.77
CA ALA A 535 -2.83 12.45 10.51
C ALA A 535 -3.64 13.74 10.69
N PHE A 536 -2.99 14.91 10.81
CA PHE A 536 -3.61 16.23 10.91
C PHE A 536 -3.19 17.17 9.77
N SER A 537 -2.74 16.65 8.62
CA SER A 537 -2.31 17.49 7.49
C SER A 537 -3.44 18.41 7.03
N ASP A 538 -3.10 19.64 6.66
CA ASP A 538 -4.01 20.66 6.13
C ASP A 538 -5.21 20.98 7.04
N CYS A 539 -5.06 20.77 8.35
CA CYS A 539 -6.01 21.23 9.38
C CYS A 539 -5.81 22.74 9.65
N ALA A 540 -6.11 23.57 8.65
CA ALA A 540 -5.78 25.00 8.62
C ALA A 540 -6.41 25.85 9.76
N SER A 541 -7.41 25.34 10.48
CA SER A 541 -8.03 26.04 11.62
C SER A 541 -7.58 25.52 12.98
N LEU A 542 -6.70 24.53 13.04
CA LEU A 542 -6.33 23.84 14.28
C LEU A 542 -5.46 24.76 15.15
N VAL A 543 -6.04 25.27 16.24
CA VAL A 543 -5.39 26.26 17.12
C VAL A 543 -5.07 25.72 18.51
N ARG A 544 -5.75 24.65 18.94
CA ARG A 544 -5.47 23.99 20.23
C ARG A 544 -5.39 22.48 20.04
N LEU A 545 -4.18 21.97 20.15
CA LEU A 545 -3.90 20.54 20.16
C LEU A 545 -3.19 20.20 21.46
N ARG A 546 -3.72 19.24 22.21
CA ARG A 546 -2.99 18.58 23.30
C ARG A 546 -2.53 17.22 22.80
N LEU A 547 -1.22 17.00 22.80
CA LEU A 547 -0.60 15.73 22.46
C LEU A 547 -0.35 14.89 23.72
N PRO A 548 -0.35 13.55 23.58
CA PRO A 548 0.20 12.65 24.59
C PRO A 548 1.71 12.82 24.68
N SER A 549 2.27 12.66 25.88
CA SER A 549 3.71 12.80 26.13
C SER A 549 4.56 11.69 25.52
N ARG A 550 3.97 10.53 25.22
CA ARG A 550 4.69 9.31 24.81
C ARG A 550 4.39 8.80 23.40
N ALA A 551 3.45 9.40 22.66
CA ALA A 551 3.13 8.88 21.33
C ALA A 551 4.27 9.10 20.32
N SER A 552 4.48 8.16 19.41
CA SER A 552 5.25 8.45 18.19
C SER A 552 4.49 9.45 17.31
N LEU A 553 5.23 10.33 16.63
CA LEU A 553 4.70 11.18 15.57
C LEU A 553 5.44 10.82 14.30
N GLU A 554 4.68 10.40 13.30
CA GLU A 554 5.23 10.12 11.99
C GLU A 554 5.54 11.40 11.19
N ALA A 555 6.16 11.24 10.02
CA ALA A 555 6.48 12.35 9.16
C ALA A 555 5.22 13.18 8.79
N GLN A 556 5.41 14.51 8.68
CA GLN A 556 4.40 15.42 8.13
C GLN A 556 3.03 15.41 8.85
N THR A 557 2.93 14.92 10.10
CA THR A 557 1.68 14.83 10.86
C THR A 557 0.88 16.15 10.86
N PHE A 558 1.56 17.30 10.95
CA PHE A 558 0.96 18.64 11.02
C PHE A 558 1.27 19.52 9.79
N ARG A 559 1.62 18.92 8.65
CA ARG A 559 1.88 19.69 7.41
C ARG A 559 0.68 20.57 7.08
N GLY A 560 0.89 21.84 6.75
CA GLY A 560 -0.22 22.75 6.39
C GLY A 560 -1.12 23.19 7.54
N CYS A 561 -0.77 22.87 8.79
CA CYS A 561 -1.39 23.48 9.98
C CYS A 561 -0.85 24.91 10.21
N PRO A 562 -1.54 25.74 11.02
CA PRO A 562 -1.06 27.08 11.39
C PRO A 562 0.35 27.10 11.98
N GLU A 563 1.09 28.20 11.84
CA GLU A 563 2.51 28.32 12.20
C GLU A 563 2.88 27.93 13.64
N ASN A 564 1.93 27.96 14.58
CA ASN A 564 2.15 27.50 15.96
C ASN A 564 2.16 25.97 16.10
N ALA A 565 1.93 25.22 15.01
CA ALA A 565 1.89 23.76 14.99
C ALA A 565 3.25 23.11 15.21
N SER A 566 4.33 23.74 14.76
CA SER A 566 5.71 23.29 15.03
C SER A 566 6.03 23.28 16.53
N GLN A 567 5.38 24.14 17.32
CA GLN A 567 5.52 24.14 18.78
C GLN A 567 4.74 23.01 19.46
N TRP A 568 3.85 22.30 18.78
CA TRP A 568 3.07 21.22 19.42
C TRP A 568 3.94 20.00 19.73
N SER A 569 4.89 19.68 18.86
CA SER A 569 5.89 18.63 19.12
C SER A 569 6.85 18.99 20.26
N GLU A 570 7.14 20.29 20.44
CA GLU A 570 8.06 20.78 21.48
C GLU A 570 7.40 20.87 22.87
N ARG A 571 6.06 20.97 22.94
CA ARG A 571 5.28 21.15 24.19
C ARG A 571 4.74 19.84 24.79
N ARG A 572 5.40 18.71 24.48
CA ARG A 572 5.04 17.37 24.99
C ARG A 572 5.30 17.19 26.49
#